data_AF-A0A6I6QYL4-F1
#
_entry.id   AF-A0A6I6QYL4-F1
#
_cell.length_a   1.000
_cell.length_b   1.000
_cell.length_c   1.000
_cell.angle_alpha   90.00
_cell.angle_beta   90.00
_cell.angle_gamma   90.00
#
_symmetry.space_group_name_H-M   'P 1'
#
loop_
_entity.id
_entity.type
_entity.pdbx_description
1 polymer ?
#
loop_
_entity_poly.entity_id
_entity_poly.type
_entity_poly.pdbx_seq_one_letter_code
_entity_poly.pdbx_strand_id
1 'polypeptide(L)'
;MTDNVNHPAHYEAGPFECVELTRLYPFMGGNAIKYVYRHRLKGRDTEDLRKALWYLDHAEPDELRPSYAHALGAATPLPVPSMEADLALPDNGATHLLRVLEHADWQGMAPFWKGMWELARGHDSGLTRARRAVSRRINLIESDYSDDELRLLDGWSAPPAAMWRLKARGMEL
;
A
#
# COMPACT_ATOMS: atom_id res chain seq x y z
N MET A 1 30.11 11.86 3.81
CA MET A 1 29.19 12.46 4.82
C MET A 1 27.80 11.97 4.48
N THR A 2 27.17 11.22 5.37
CA THR A 2 25.80 10.72 5.20
C THR A 2 24.84 11.90 5.34
N ASP A 3 24.18 12.28 4.25
CA ASP A 3 23.18 13.35 4.28
C ASP A 3 21.86 12.78 4.81
N ASN A 4 21.73 12.70 6.13
CA ASN A 4 20.54 12.18 6.79
C ASN A 4 19.28 13.04 6.58
N VAL A 5 19.36 14.14 5.83
CA VAL A 5 18.23 15.04 5.55
C VAL A 5 17.77 14.88 4.10
N ASN A 6 18.70 14.89 3.13
CA ASN A 6 18.36 14.76 1.72
C ASN A 6 18.40 13.31 1.21
N HIS A 7 19.21 12.43 1.83
CA HIS A 7 19.39 11.02 1.46
C HIS A 7 19.72 10.14 2.68
N PRO A 8 18.78 9.96 3.63
CA PRO A 8 19.06 9.16 4.81
C PRO A 8 19.24 7.69 4.41
N ALA A 9 20.32 7.04 4.87
CA ALA A 9 20.73 5.68 4.45
C ALA A 9 19.67 4.57 4.67
N HIS A 10 18.59 4.86 5.40
CA HIS A 10 17.45 3.94 5.58
C HIS A 10 16.34 4.09 4.53
N TYR A 11 16.51 4.96 3.52
CA TYR A 11 15.60 5.13 2.38
C TYR A 11 16.11 4.53 1.06
N GLU A 12 17.38 4.08 0.98
CA GLU A 12 17.90 3.27 -0.14
C GLU A 12 17.32 1.84 -0.18
N ALA A 13 16.52 1.45 0.81
CA ALA A 13 16.00 0.08 0.89
C ALA A 13 14.95 -0.22 -0.19
N GLY A 14 14.17 0.79 -0.61
CA GLY A 14 13.08 0.63 -1.57
C GLY A 14 13.44 1.07 -2.99
N PRO A 15 12.57 0.79 -3.99
CA PRO A 15 12.87 1.08 -5.39
C PRO A 15 12.93 2.57 -5.74
N PHE A 16 12.44 3.46 -4.86
CA PHE A 16 12.48 4.92 -4.95
C PHE A 16 12.13 5.54 -3.60
N GLU A 17 12.37 6.83 -3.37
CA GLU A 17 12.08 7.50 -2.10
C GLU A 17 10.57 7.58 -1.83
N CYS A 18 10.10 7.22 -0.63
CA CYS A 18 8.67 7.20 -0.29
C CYS A 18 7.95 8.53 -0.62
N VAL A 19 8.63 9.66 -0.42
CA VAL A 19 8.10 11.00 -0.69
C VAL A 19 7.76 11.22 -2.17
N GLU A 20 8.47 10.57 -3.10
CA GLU A 20 8.21 10.69 -4.54
C GLU A 20 6.80 10.27 -4.91
N LEU A 21 6.28 9.24 -4.22
CA LEU A 21 4.90 8.78 -4.36
C LEU A 21 3.95 9.55 -3.44
N THR A 22 4.25 9.70 -2.15
CA THR A 22 3.27 10.26 -1.21
C THR A 22 2.93 11.72 -1.47
N ARG A 23 3.83 12.50 -2.11
CA ARG A 23 3.57 13.89 -2.50
C ARG A 23 2.50 14.04 -3.60
N LEU A 24 2.18 12.94 -4.30
CA LEU A 24 1.18 12.89 -5.36
C LEU A 24 -0.24 12.67 -4.82
N TYR A 25 -0.37 12.45 -3.51
CA TYR A 25 -1.62 12.13 -2.84
C TYR A 25 -2.02 13.24 -1.85
N PRO A 26 -3.33 13.42 -1.60
CA PRO A 26 -3.83 14.14 -0.44
C PRO A 26 -3.33 13.52 0.87
N PHE A 27 -3.50 14.25 1.96
CA PHE A 27 -2.97 13.87 3.28
C PHE A 27 -3.34 12.43 3.68
N MET A 28 -4.61 12.01 3.51
CA MET A 28 -5.04 10.68 3.93
C MET A 28 -4.39 9.57 3.10
N GLY A 29 -4.46 9.63 1.77
CA GLY A 29 -3.85 8.65 0.88
C GLY A 29 -2.33 8.59 0.99
N GLY A 30 -1.67 9.74 1.09
CA GLY A 30 -0.22 9.82 1.28
C GLY A 30 0.22 9.17 2.59
N ASN A 31 -0.53 9.36 3.68
CA ASN A 31 -0.24 8.67 4.94
C ASN A 31 -0.50 7.16 4.85
N ALA A 32 -1.63 6.71 4.28
CA ALA A 32 -1.90 5.28 4.11
C ALA A 32 -0.74 4.57 3.40
N ILE A 33 -0.27 5.13 2.28
CA ILE A 33 0.89 4.65 1.52
C ILE A 33 2.15 4.66 2.38
N LYS A 34 2.47 5.77 3.04
CA LYS A 34 3.67 5.93 3.87
C LYS A 34 3.79 4.85 4.94
N TYR A 35 2.68 4.56 5.61
CA TYR A 35 2.65 3.59 6.70
C TYR A 35 2.84 2.15 6.19
N VAL A 36 2.25 1.78 5.05
CA VAL A 36 2.55 0.46 4.42
C VAL A 36 3.98 0.40 3.89
N TYR A 37 4.46 1.47 3.26
CA TYR A 37 5.79 1.53 2.64
C TYR A 37 6.92 1.22 3.64
N ARG A 38 6.77 1.64 4.90
CA ARG A 38 7.85 1.60 5.90
C ARG A 38 7.71 0.51 6.96
N HIS A 39 6.62 -0.28 6.94
CA HIS A 39 6.21 -1.04 8.13
C HIS A 39 7.30 -1.98 8.66
N ARG A 40 8.07 -2.66 7.80
CA ARG A 40 9.16 -3.57 8.22
C ARG A 40 10.51 -2.89 8.45
N LEU A 41 10.61 -1.58 8.25
CA LEU A 41 11.86 -0.82 8.37
C LEU A 41 12.06 -0.23 9.78
N LYS A 42 10.99 -0.11 10.58
CA LYS A 42 11.03 0.55 11.91
C LYS A 42 10.83 -0.39 13.09
N GLY A 43 10.73 -1.69 12.85
CA GLY A 43 10.51 -2.71 13.89
C GLY A 43 9.17 -2.57 14.62
N ARG A 44 8.18 -1.92 14.00
CA ARG A 44 6.82 -1.67 14.53
C ARG A 44 5.77 -1.96 13.48
N ASP A 45 5.96 -3.11 12.81
CA ASP A 45 5.23 -3.54 11.62
C ASP A 45 3.71 -3.47 11.81
N THR A 46 3.19 -4.05 12.88
CA THR A 46 1.75 -4.10 13.15
C THR A 46 1.16 -2.72 13.46
N GLU A 47 1.86 -1.88 14.22
CA GLU A 47 1.39 -0.51 14.53
C GLU A 47 1.29 0.33 13.26
N ASP A 48 2.30 0.25 12.40
CA ASP A 48 2.32 0.98 11.14
C ASP A 48 1.20 0.48 10.21
N LEU A 49 0.98 -0.83 10.09
CA LEU A 49 -0.11 -1.38 9.27
C LEU A 49 -1.50 -1.02 9.82
N ARG A 50 -1.70 -1.05 11.14
CA ARG A 50 -2.95 -0.57 11.76
C ARG A 50 -3.20 0.91 11.46
N LYS A 51 -2.14 1.72 11.50
CA LYS A 51 -2.27 3.13 11.17
C LYS A 51 -2.60 3.34 9.69
N ALA A 52 -2.01 2.55 8.78
CA ALA A 52 -2.40 2.55 7.37
C ALA A 52 -3.88 2.18 7.19
N LEU A 53 -4.35 1.11 7.83
CA LEU A 53 -5.76 0.70 7.78
C LEU A 53 -6.68 1.80 8.30
N TRP A 54 -6.32 2.45 9.42
CA TRP A 54 -7.06 3.58 9.95
C TRP A 54 -7.24 4.69 8.91
N TYR A 55 -6.18 5.07 8.18
CA TYR A 55 -6.31 6.05 7.09
C TYR A 55 -7.20 5.57 5.95
N LEU A 56 -7.10 4.30 5.54
CA LEU A 56 -7.98 3.75 4.50
C LEU A 56 -9.45 3.76 4.93
N ASP A 57 -9.75 3.60 6.21
CA ASP A 57 -11.12 3.53 6.73
C ASP A 57 -11.76 4.90 7.00
N HIS A 58 -10.94 5.95 7.18
CA HIS A 58 -11.41 7.30 7.54
C HIS A 58 -11.25 8.33 6.40
N ALA A 59 -10.74 7.91 5.25
CA ALA A 59 -10.60 8.77 4.08
C ALA A 59 -11.85 8.73 3.20
N GLU A 60 -12.20 9.88 2.63
CA GLU A 60 -13.10 9.91 1.49
C GLU A 60 -12.43 9.30 0.24
N PRO A 61 -13.18 8.69 -0.70
CA PRO A 61 -12.60 8.03 -1.87
C PRO A 61 -11.61 8.89 -2.66
N ASP A 62 -11.90 10.19 -2.80
CA ASP A 62 -11.03 11.13 -3.52
C ASP A 62 -9.73 11.46 -2.77
N GLU A 63 -9.70 11.33 -1.45
CA GLU A 63 -8.48 11.52 -0.65
C GLU A 63 -7.50 10.34 -0.79
N LEU A 64 -7.98 9.21 -1.34
CA LEU A 64 -7.21 8.01 -1.63
C LEU A 64 -6.78 7.90 -3.10
N ARG A 65 -7.06 8.93 -3.91
CA ARG A 65 -6.64 9.01 -5.31
C ARG A 65 -5.53 10.06 -5.46
N PRO A 66 -4.64 9.91 -6.45
CA PRO A 66 -3.65 10.94 -6.75
C PRO A 66 -4.34 12.25 -7.10
N SER A 67 -3.83 13.36 -6.57
CA SER A 67 -4.35 14.70 -6.85
C SER A 67 -3.31 15.52 -7.61
N TYR A 68 -3.78 16.28 -8.59
CA TYR A 68 -2.96 17.22 -9.37
C TYR A 68 -2.77 18.57 -8.66
N ALA A 69 -3.46 18.79 -7.52
CA ALA A 69 -3.46 20.07 -6.81
C ALA A 69 -2.07 20.52 -6.32
N HIS A 70 -1.13 19.59 -6.11
CA HIS A 70 0.26 19.91 -5.74
C HIS A 70 1.23 19.94 -6.92
N ALA A 71 0.88 19.38 -8.07
CA ALA A 71 1.73 19.39 -9.27
C ALA A 71 1.66 20.74 -10.01
N LEU A 72 0.53 21.45 -9.90
CA LEU A 72 0.30 22.77 -10.48
C LEU A 72 0.18 23.78 -9.34
N GLY A 73 1.30 24.36 -8.90
CA GLY A 73 1.34 25.22 -7.72
C GLY A 73 0.20 26.26 -7.68
N ALA A 74 -0.70 26.11 -6.71
CA ALA A 74 -1.68 27.10 -6.25
C ALA A 74 -2.29 28.03 -7.33
N ALA A 75 -2.69 27.49 -8.48
CA ALA A 75 -3.62 28.15 -9.37
C ALA A 75 -4.98 27.46 -9.19
N THR A 76 -5.92 28.15 -8.56
CA THR A 76 -7.34 27.79 -8.51
C THR A 76 -7.76 27.17 -9.84
N PRO A 77 -8.38 25.97 -9.89
CA PRO A 77 -8.91 25.49 -11.15
C PRO A 77 -10.03 26.47 -11.55
N LEU A 78 -9.89 27.07 -12.73
CA LEU A 78 -11.02 27.71 -13.38
C LEU A 78 -12.17 26.69 -13.44
N PRO A 79 -13.44 27.11 -13.27
CA PRO A 79 -14.56 26.20 -13.34
C PRO A 79 -14.65 25.72 -14.78
N VAL A 80 -14.10 24.54 -15.05
CA VAL A 80 -14.26 23.88 -16.34
C VAL A 80 -15.74 23.49 -16.42
N PRO A 81 -16.48 23.88 -17.46
CA PRO A 81 -17.87 23.49 -17.62
C PRO A 81 -18.00 21.97 -17.53
N SER A 82 -19.04 21.52 -16.83
CA SER A 82 -19.33 20.15 -16.41
C SER A 82 -19.49 19.11 -17.54
N MET A 83 -19.07 19.42 -18.77
CA MET A 83 -19.11 18.53 -19.94
C MET A 83 -17.72 18.14 -20.49
N GLU A 84 -16.63 18.72 -19.98
CA GLU A 84 -15.25 18.45 -20.48
C GLU A 84 -14.35 17.75 -19.43
N ALA A 85 -14.90 17.40 -18.25
CA ALA A 85 -14.15 16.74 -17.17
C ALA A 85 -13.83 15.25 -17.43
N ASP A 86 -14.28 14.70 -18.57
CA ASP A 86 -14.08 13.31 -18.97
C ASP A 86 -12.77 13.05 -19.75
N LEU A 87 -11.96 14.09 -20.00
CA LEU A 87 -10.56 13.90 -20.38
C LEU A 87 -9.77 13.58 -19.11
N ALA A 88 -9.76 12.29 -18.75
CA ALA A 88 -8.95 11.72 -17.67
C ALA A 88 -7.58 12.43 -17.62
N LEU A 89 -7.35 13.25 -16.58
CA LEU A 89 -6.05 13.88 -16.41
C LEU A 89 -4.98 12.77 -16.48
N PRO A 90 -3.91 12.95 -17.27
CA PRO A 90 -2.89 11.92 -17.44
C PRO A 90 -2.26 11.62 -16.08
N ASP A 91 -2.19 10.33 -15.71
CA ASP A 91 -1.61 9.84 -14.45
C ASP A 91 -0.39 10.68 -14.05
N ASN A 92 -0.41 11.27 -12.85
CA ASN A 92 0.67 12.14 -12.34
C ASN A 92 1.97 11.38 -12.00
N GLY A 93 2.13 10.16 -12.52
CA GLY A 93 3.21 9.22 -12.23
C GLY A 93 2.90 8.26 -11.08
N ALA A 94 1.83 8.46 -10.31
CA ALA A 94 1.50 7.61 -9.17
C ALA A 94 1.22 6.16 -9.57
N THR A 95 0.49 5.92 -10.68
CA THR A 95 0.21 4.57 -11.16
C THR A 95 1.50 3.84 -11.52
N HIS A 96 2.45 4.52 -12.17
CA HIS A 96 3.75 3.94 -12.50
C HIS A 96 4.52 3.53 -11.24
N LEU A 97 4.67 4.43 -10.27
CA LEU A 97 5.39 4.17 -9.01
C LEU A 97 4.75 3.03 -8.20
N LEU A 98 3.42 2.98 -8.14
CA LEU A 98 2.71 1.89 -7.47
C LEU A 98 2.89 0.55 -8.17
N ARG A 99 2.98 0.52 -9.50
CA ARG A 99 3.31 -0.69 -10.26
C ARG A 99 4.73 -1.17 -10.00
N VAL A 100 5.69 -0.25 -9.85
CA VAL A 100 7.05 -0.60 -9.43
C VAL A 100 7.02 -1.30 -8.06
N LEU A 101 6.26 -0.78 -7.09
CA LEU A 101 6.10 -1.42 -5.78
C LEU A 101 5.37 -2.76 -5.83
N GLU A 102 4.34 -2.89 -6.68
CA GLU A 102 3.63 -4.16 -6.90
C GLU A 102 4.57 -5.22 -7.47
N HIS A 103 5.30 -4.90 -8.54
CA HIS A 103 6.20 -5.84 -9.22
C HIS A 103 7.39 -6.24 -8.35
N ALA A 104 7.89 -5.33 -7.52
CA ALA A 104 8.95 -5.61 -6.55
C ALA A 104 8.43 -6.37 -5.31
N ASP A 105 7.12 -6.59 -5.20
CA ASP A 105 6.44 -7.04 -3.98
C ASP A 105 6.97 -6.31 -2.74
N TRP A 106 7.06 -4.98 -2.84
CA TRP A 106 7.73 -4.18 -1.81
C TRP A 106 7.06 -4.41 -0.46
N GLN A 107 7.87 -4.79 0.53
CA GLN A 107 7.45 -5.16 1.89
C GLN A 107 6.49 -6.37 1.97
N GLY A 108 6.35 -7.19 0.93
CA GLY A 108 5.40 -8.31 0.89
C GLY A 108 3.94 -7.84 0.75
N MET A 109 3.73 -6.70 0.09
CA MET A 109 2.45 -6.00 0.02
C MET A 109 1.96 -5.78 -1.41
N ALA A 110 2.36 -6.61 -2.39
CA ALA A 110 1.88 -6.53 -3.78
C ALA A 110 0.35 -6.37 -3.92
N PRO A 111 -0.51 -7.09 -3.15
CA PRO A 111 -1.95 -6.89 -3.24
C PRO A 111 -2.40 -5.48 -2.81
N PHE A 112 -1.71 -4.84 -1.87
CA PHE A 112 -1.98 -3.46 -1.47
C PHE A 112 -1.58 -2.49 -2.58
N TRP A 113 -0.37 -2.60 -3.11
CA TRP A 113 0.12 -1.74 -4.20
C TRP A 113 -0.77 -1.85 -5.44
N LYS A 114 -1.23 -3.06 -5.75
CA LYS A 114 -2.24 -3.32 -6.78
C LYS A 114 -3.53 -2.54 -6.53
N GLY A 115 -4.06 -2.62 -5.32
CA GLY A 115 -5.28 -1.93 -4.95
C GLY A 115 -5.15 -0.40 -5.09
N MET A 116 -4.00 0.14 -4.69
CA MET A 116 -3.77 1.58 -4.80
C MET A 116 -3.63 2.07 -6.23
N TRP A 117 -3.01 1.32 -7.16
CA TRP A 117 -2.95 1.76 -8.55
C TRP A 117 -4.28 1.52 -9.28
N GLU A 118 -5.04 0.49 -8.92
CA GLU A 118 -6.43 0.32 -9.36
C GLU A 118 -7.26 1.57 -8.97
N LEU A 119 -7.13 2.05 -7.73
CA LEU A 119 -7.77 3.29 -7.28
C LEU A 119 -7.28 4.53 -8.05
N ALA A 120 -5.97 4.64 -8.29
CA ALA A 120 -5.39 5.73 -9.06
C ALA A 120 -5.97 5.82 -10.48
N ARG A 121 -6.40 4.68 -11.05
CA ARG A 121 -7.07 4.59 -12.35
C ARG A 121 -8.59 4.69 -12.28
N GLY A 122 -9.17 4.99 -11.12
CA GLY A 122 -10.61 5.14 -10.93
C GLY A 122 -11.36 3.84 -10.66
N HIS A 123 -10.67 2.73 -10.35
CA HIS A 123 -11.32 1.46 -10.02
C HIS A 123 -11.53 1.33 -8.50
N ASP A 124 -12.78 1.47 -8.04
CA ASP A 124 -13.13 1.44 -6.61
C ASP A 124 -12.86 0.09 -5.91
N SER A 125 -12.81 -1.00 -6.70
CA SER A 125 -12.41 -2.32 -6.20
C SER A 125 -10.99 -2.33 -5.60
N GLY A 126 -10.15 -1.37 -6.00
CA GLY A 126 -8.82 -1.17 -5.47
C GLY A 126 -8.79 -0.89 -3.96
N LEU A 127 -9.77 -0.13 -3.43
CA LEU A 127 -9.87 0.13 -1.99
C LEU A 127 -10.14 -1.15 -1.19
N THR A 128 -11.07 -1.96 -1.69
CA THR A 128 -11.39 -3.26 -1.06
C THR A 128 -10.16 -4.16 -1.04
N ARG A 129 -9.38 -4.18 -2.13
CA ARG A 129 -8.13 -4.96 -2.20
C ARG A 129 -7.09 -4.43 -1.22
N ALA A 130 -6.87 -3.11 -1.18
CA ALA A 130 -5.91 -2.47 -0.30
C ALA A 130 -6.22 -2.75 1.18
N ARG A 131 -7.48 -2.56 1.61
CA ARG A 131 -7.92 -2.87 2.97
C ARG A 131 -7.69 -4.35 3.33
N ARG A 132 -8.16 -5.26 2.47
CA ARG A 132 -7.98 -6.71 2.68
C ARG A 132 -6.51 -7.10 2.78
N ALA A 133 -5.64 -6.51 1.98
CA ALA A 133 -4.21 -6.76 2.02
C ALA A 133 -3.60 -6.38 3.37
N VAL A 134 -3.92 -5.17 3.86
CA VAL A 134 -3.44 -4.67 5.15
C VAL A 134 -4.00 -5.51 6.31
N SER A 135 -5.30 -5.78 6.34
CA SER A 135 -5.91 -6.59 7.39
C SER A 135 -5.35 -8.01 7.43
N ARG A 136 -5.15 -8.65 6.26
CA ARG A 136 -4.52 -9.97 6.19
C ARG A 136 -3.10 -9.95 6.73
N ARG A 137 -2.31 -8.93 6.39
CA ARG A 137 -0.93 -8.80 6.87
C ARG A 137 -0.86 -8.58 8.38
N ILE A 138 -1.76 -7.77 8.95
CA ILE A 138 -1.89 -7.61 10.40
C ILE A 138 -2.18 -8.96 11.04
N ASN A 139 -3.23 -9.64 10.59
CA ASN A 139 -3.63 -10.94 11.14
C ASN A 139 -2.51 -11.97 11.06
N LEU A 140 -1.74 -11.97 9.98
CA LEU A 140 -0.58 -12.84 9.85
C LEU A 140 0.50 -12.53 10.89
N ILE A 141 0.88 -11.26 11.04
CA ILE A 141 1.97 -10.87 11.96
C ILE A 141 1.58 -11.20 13.40
N GLU A 142 0.29 -11.07 13.72
CA GLU A 142 -0.26 -11.39 15.04
C GLU A 142 -0.65 -12.85 15.21
N SER A 143 -0.71 -13.60 14.11
CA SER A 143 -0.95 -15.03 14.12
C SER A 143 0.29 -15.74 14.60
N ASP A 144 0.13 -16.69 15.51
CA ASP A 144 1.20 -17.61 15.88
C ASP A 144 1.56 -18.55 14.71
N TYR A 145 0.75 -18.59 13.65
CA TYR A 145 0.95 -19.38 12.42
C TYR A 145 1.55 -18.53 11.29
N SER A 146 2.53 -19.10 10.58
CA SER A 146 3.15 -18.50 9.39
C SER A 146 2.20 -18.41 8.19
N ASP A 147 2.55 -17.60 7.19
CA ASP A 147 1.74 -17.33 5.98
C ASP A 147 1.33 -18.61 5.26
N ASP A 148 2.30 -19.53 5.14
CA ASP A 148 2.09 -20.80 4.47
C ASP A 148 1.21 -21.75 5.31
N GLU A 149 1.25 -21.62 6.64
CA GLU A 149 0.37 -22.38 7.52
C GLU A 149 -1.08 -21.86 7.44
N LEU A 150 -1.27 -20.54 7.40
CA LEU A 150 -2.59 -19.95 7.17
C LEU A 150 -3.17 -20.33 5.80
N ARG A 151 -2.35 -20.33 4.74
CA ARG A 151 -2.78 -20.81 3.41
C ARG A 151 -3.30 -22.25 3.47
N LEU A 152 -2.59 -23.14 4.15
CA LEU A 152 -3.03 -24.54 4.31
C LEU A 152 -4.35 -24.64 5.07
N LEU A 153 -4.49 -23.90 6.17
CA LEU A 153 -5.73 -23.89 6.97
C LEU A 153 -6.93 -23.35 6.18
N ASP A 154 -6.69 -22.41 5.26
CA ASP A 154 -7.71 -21.88 4.35
C ASP A 154 -7.96 -22.80 3.12
N GLY A 155 -7.35 -23.99 3.05
CA GLY A 155 -7.52 -24.96 1.96
C GLY A 155 -6.74 -24.64 0.68
N TRP A 156 -5.79 -23.70 0.74
CA TRP A 156 -4.88 -23.37 -0.37
C TRP A 156 -3.59 -24.21 -0.30
N SER A 157 -2.94 -24.42 -1.45
CA SER A 157 -1.66 -25.09 -1.46
C SER A 157 -0.56 -24.21 -0.83
N ALA A 158 0.29 -24.83 -0.03
CA ALA A 158 1.49 -24.20 0.51
C ALA A 158 2.66 -25.20 0.55
N PRO A 159 3.90 -24.74 0.79
CA PRO A 159 5.06 -25.62 0.86
C PRO A 159 4.90 -26.73 1.92
N PRO A 160 5.44 -27.96 1.68
CA PRO A 160 5.34 -29.08 2.63
C PRO A 160 5.83 -28.76 4.05
N ALA A 161 6.78 -27.83 4.18
CA ALA A 161 7.29 -27.37 5.47
C ALA A 161 6.20 -26.75 6.37
N ALA A 162 5.18 -26.10 5.78
CA ALA A 162 4.08 -25.53 6.53
C ALA A 162 3.13 -26.61 7.07
N MET A 163 2.88 -27.68 6.30
CA MET A 163 2.13 -28.84 6.82
C MET A 163 2.85 -29.48 8.01
N TRP A 164 4.17 -29.59 7.95
CA TRP A 164 4.94 -30.14 9.07
C TRP A 164 4.90 -29.29 10.34
N ARG A 165 4.91 -27.97 10.22
CA ARG A 165 4.78 -27.07 11.38
C ARG A 165 3.38 -27.15 12.01
N LEU A 166 2.32 -27.22 11.20
CA LEU A 166 0.94 -27.42 11.69
C LEU A 166 0.76 -28.78 12.37
N LYS A 167 1.30 -29.85 11.78
CA LYS A 167 1.27 -31.20 12.38
C LYS A 167 2.05 -31.25 13.70
N ALA A 168 3.20 -30.59 13.78
CA ALA A 168 3.98 -30.50 15.02
C ALA A 168 3.25 -29.73 16.14
N ARG A 169 2.28 -28.88 15.78
CA ARG A 169 1.38 -28.17 16.70
C ARG A 169 0.10 -28.96 17.02
N GLY A 170 -0.03 -30.20 16.55
CA GLY A 170 -1.14 -31.09 16.86
C GLY A 170 -2.40 -30.87 16.02
N MET A 171 -2.32 -30.13 14.90
CA MET A 171 -3.42 -30.05 13.95
C MET A 171 -3.40 -31.23 12.97
N GLU A 172 -4.54 -31.92 12.84
CA GLU A 172 -4.82 -32.78 11.69
C GLU A 172 -5.42 -31.90 10.59
N LEU A 173 -4.70 -31.79 9.46
CA LEU A 173 -5.10 -31.05 8.26
C LEU A 173 -5.84 -31.95 7.28
#